data_AF-A0A060C425-F1
#
_entry.id   AF-A0A060C425-F1
#
_cell.length_a   1.000
_cell.length_b   1.000
_cell.length_c   1.000
_cell.angle_alpha   90.00
_cell.angle_beta   90.00
_cell.angle_gamma   90.00
#
_symmetry.space_group_name_H-M   'P 1'
#
loop_
_entity.id
_entity.type
_entity.pdbx_description
1 polymer ?
#
loop_
_entity_poly.entity_id
_entity_poly.type
_entity_poly.pdbx_seq_one_letter_code
_entity_poly.pdbx_strand_id
1 'polypeptide(L)'
;DTPESIASKFRASRDELVAFNDGQNGFQPGEQIVIPDGQPPIQQRYNYASRGGFSFGTAPIYSPNGYDYGWCTWHAANRRNQVGRPIPSNMGNAITWLGVARSAGLPTGSEPRKWAVLYHLDIGGLGHVAFVEDVMMTARSWYLI
;
A
#
# COMPACT_ATOMS: atom_id res chain seq x y z
N ASP A 1 -0.93 -19.28 0.93
CA ASP A 1 -2.10 -18.92 0.11
C ASP A 1 -2.47 -20.08 -0.80
N THR A 2 -3.76 -20.32 -1.02
CA THR A 2 -4.30 -21.27 -2.02
C THR A 2 -5.00 -20.52 -3.15
N PRO A 3 -5.17 -21.12 -4.35
CA PRO A 3 -5.92 -20.51 -5.44
C PRO A 3 -7.32 -20.02 -5.03
N GLU A 4 -8.02 -20.77 -4.18
CA GLU A 4 -9.35 -20.43 -3.67
C GLU A 4 -9.31 -19.20 -2.76
N SER A 5 -8.35 -19.15 -1.83
CA SER A 5 -8.19 -18.00 -0.92
C SER A 5 -7.80 -16.72 -1.66
N ILE A 6 -6.99 -16.84 -2.73
CA ILE A 6 -6.55 -15.72 -3.57
C ILE A 6 -7.72 -15.24 -4.43
N ALA A 7 -8.39 -16.15 -5.14
CA ALA A 7 -9.56 -15.82 -5.97
C ALA A 7 -10.66 -15.13 -5.14
N SER A 8 -10.94 -15.64 -3.94
CA SER A 8 -11.89 -15.01 -3.02
C SER A 8 -11.44 -13.62 -2.58
N LYS A 9 -10.17 -13.45 -2.21
CA LYS A 9 -9.60 -12.17 -1.77
C LYS A 9 -9.64 -11.11 -2.88
N PHE A 10 -9.28 -11.48 -4.10
CA PHE A 10 -9.22 -10.55 -5.24
C PHE A 10 -10.47 -10.56 -6.09
N ARG A 11 -11.55 -11.21 -5.65
CA ARG A 11 -12.81 -11.34 -6.42
C ARG A 11 -12.54 -11.73 -7.88
N ALA A 12 -11.55 -12.59 -8.07
CA ALA A 12 -11.10 -13.07 -9.36
C ALA A 12 -11.69 -14.46 -9.60
N SER A 13 -11.73 -14.88 -10.86
CA SER A 13 -12.08 -16.25 -11.19
C SER A 13 -10.95 -17.18 -10.75
N ARG A 14 -11.28 -18.18 -9.91
CA ARG A 14 -10.32 -19.21 -9.48
C ARG A 14 -9.81 -20.02 -10.67
N ASP A 15 -10.67 -20.28 -11.64
CA ASP A 15 -10.30 -21.11 -12.80
C ASP A 15 -9.42 -20.33 -13.79
N GLU A 16 -9.68 -19.04 -13.99
CA GLU A 16 -8.78 -18.19 -14.81
C GLU A 16 -7.45 -17.94 -14.10
N LEU A 17 -7.47 -17.73 -12.78
CA LEU A 17 -6.26 -17.62 -11.96
C LEU A 17 -5.40 -18.88 -12.12
N VAL A 18 -6.00 -20.07 -12.03
CA VAL A 18 -5.26 -21.34 -12.19
C VAL A 18 -4.79 -21.53 -13.63
N ALA A 19 -5.63 -21.25 -14.62
CA ALA A 19 -5.30 -21.44 -16.03
C ALA A 19 -4.20 -20.48 -16.52
N PHE A 20 -4.20 -19.24 -16.03
CA PHE A 20 -3.22 -18.23 -16.42
C PHE A 20 -1.83 -18.45 -15.82
N ASN A 21 -1.76 -19.12 -14.66
CA ASN A 21 -0.52 -19.32 -13.90
C ASN A 21 -0.08 -20.79 -13.84
N ASP A 22 -0.59 -21.65 -14.71
CA ASP A 22 -0.30 -23.10 -14.69
C ASP A 22 -0.46 -23.73 -13.29
N GLY A 23 -1.44 -23.23 -12.53
CA GLY A 23 -1.61 -23.49 -11.10
C GLY A 23 -2.39 -24.76 -10.79
N GLN A 24 -2.49 -25.74 -11.70
CA GLN A 24 -3.36 -26.91 -11.51
C GLN A 24 -2.94 -27.76 -10.29
N ASN A 25 -1.67 -27.64 -9.86
CA ASN A 25 -1.11 -28.31 -8.69
C ASN A 25 -1.02 -27.39 -7.45
N GLY A 26 -1.63 -26.20 -7.49
CA GLY A 26 -1.48 -25.15 -6.48
C GLY A 26 -0.24 -24.28 -6.68
N PHE A 27 -0.15 -23.19 -5.91
CA PHE A 27 0.93 -22.21 -5.99
C PHE A 27 1.99 -22.45 -4.93
N GLN A 28 3.26 -22.22 -5.28
CA GLN A 28 4.36 -22.34 -4.36
C GLN A 28 4.62 -21.04 -3.57
N PRO A 29 5.05 -21.13 -2.29
CA PRO A 29 5.47 -19.95 -1.55
C PRO A 29 6.62 -19.22 -2.28
N GLY A 30 6.44 -17.91 -2.51
CA GLY A 30 7.42 -17.06 -3.20
C GLY A 30 7.25 -16.99 -4.72
N GLU A 31 6.33 -17.77 -5.29
CA GLU A 31 5.95 -17.69 -6.70
C GLU A 31 5.22 -16.37 -7.00
N GLN A 32 5.56 -15.74 -8.13
CA GLN A 32 4.81 -14.60 -8.63
C GLN A 32 3.70 -15.09 -9.54
N ILE A 33 2.47 -14.73 -9.21
CA ILE A 33 1.27 -15.07 -9.98
C ILE A 33 0.61 -13.79 -10.49
N VAL A 34 -0.02 -13.89 -11.65
CA VAL A 34 -0.88 -12.86 -12.24
C VAL A 34 -2.32 -13.16 -11.85
N ILE A 35 -3.09 -12.13 -11.53
CA ILE A 35 -4.51 -12.28 -11.17
C ILE A 35 -5.35 -11.61 -12.27
N PRO A 36 -5.80 -12.35 -13.29
CA PRO A 36 -6.67 -11.81 -14.34
C PRO A 36 -7.95 -11.23 -13.72
N ASP A 37 -8.29 -10.00 -14.13
CA ASP A 37 -9.49 -9.27 -13.72
C ASP A 37 -9.70 -9.14 -12.20
N GLY A 38 -8.65 -9.37 -11.41
CA GLY A 38 -8.66 -9.26 -9.97
C GLY A 38 -9.03 -7.87 -9.51
N GLN A 39 -10.11 -7.76 -8.75
CA GLN A 39 -10.47 -6.54 -8.04
C GLN A 39 -9.77 -6.54 -6.69
N PRO A 40 -9.13 -5.43 -6.29
CA PRO A 40 -8.62 -5.32 -4.93
C PRO A 40 -9.77 -5.58 -3.94
N PRO A 41 -9.55 -6.36 -2.86
CA PRO A 41 -10.60 -6.68 -1.90
C PRO A 41 -11.25 -5.38 -1.42
N ILE A 42 -12.57 -5.24 -1.56
CA ILE A 42 -13.28 -4.09 -0.98
C ILE A 42 -12.97 -4.07 0.51
N GLN A 43 -12.42 -2.97 1.00
CA GLN A 43 -12.13 -2.81 2.41
C GLN A 43 -13.37 -3.12 3.23
N GLN A 44 -13.23 -4.07 4.16
CA GLN A 44 -14.12 -4.14 5.30
C GLN A 44 -14.14 -2.74 5.92
N ARG A 45 -15.31 -2.09 5.90
CA ARG A 45 -15.52 -0.80 6.56
C ARG A 45 -15.42 -1.02 8.06
N TYR A 46 -14.20 -1.11 8.57
CA TYR A 46 -13.95 -0.96 9.98
C TYR A 46 -14.18 0.52 10.30
N ASN A 47 -15.15 0.80 11.18
CA ASN A 47 -15.37 2.13 11.74
C ASN A 47 -14.15 2.53 12.58
N TYR A 48 -13.11 3.04 11.92
CA TYR A 48 -11.93 3.54 12.60
C TYR A 48 -12.22 4.95 13.10
N ALA A 49 -12.45 5.03 14.42
CA ALA A 49 -12.56 6.29 15.13
C ALA A 49 -11.39 7.22 14.75
N SER A 50 -11.75 8.45 14.42
CA SER A 50 -10.95 9.53 13.87
C SER A 50 -9.86 10.08 14.81
N ARG A 51 -8.99 9.22 15.37
CA ARG A 51 -7.88 9.65 16.24
C ARG A 51 -6.66 8.74 16.12
N GLY A 52 -5.83 8.96 15.09
CA GLY A 52 -4.37 8.71 15.08
C GLY A 52 -3.83 7.35 15.57
N GLY A 53 -4.68 6.33 15.67
CA GLY A 53 -4.37 5.02 16.24
C GLY A 53 -4.08 3.97 15.18
N PHE A 54 -3.33 2.94 15.56
CA PHE A 54 -3.06 1.80 14.70
C PHE A 54 -4.33 0.99 14.42
N SER A 55 -4.41 0.39 13.24
CA SER A 55 -5.53 -0.43 12.77
C SER A 55 -5.78 -1.64 13.67
N PHE A 56 -4.72 -2.13 14.33
CA PHE A 56 -4.75 -3.20 15.32
C PHE A 56 -3.59 -3.00 16.31
N GLY A 57 -3.89 -3.10 17.60
CA GLY A 57 -2.94 -2.83 18.68
C GLY A 57 -2.75 -1.34 19.01
N THR A 58 -1.79 -1.04 19.88
CA THR A 58 -1.49 0.32 20.38
C THR A 58 -0.10 0.83 19.98
N ALA A 59 0.66 0.04 19.22
CA ALA A 59 2.05 0.31 18.85
C ALA A 59 2.31 -0.01 17.36
N PRO A 60 3.35 0.58 16.75
CA PRO A 60 3.72 0.28 15.37
C PRO A 60 4.20 -1.17 15.26
N ILE A 61 3.64 -1.91 14.30
CA ILE A 61 4.07 -3.27 13.97
C ILE A 61 4.89 -3.22 12.70
N TYR A 62 6.13 -3.71 12.76
CA TYR A 62 6.97 -3.87 11.57
C TYR A 62 7.00 -5.35 11.20
N SER A 63 6.20 -5.70 10.21
CA SER A 63 6.10 -7.05 9.65
C SER A 63 6.20 -6.98 8.13
N PRO A 64 6.27 -8.12 7.41
CA PRO A 64 5.96 -8.14 5.98
C PRO A 64 4.64 -7.41 5.70
N ASN A 65 4.51 -6.86 4.49
CA ASN A 65 3.47 -5.93 4.10
C ASN A 65 2.06 -6.41 4.53
N GLY A 66 1.47 -5.72 5.51
CA GLY A 66 0.18 -6.06 6.12
C GLY A 66 -1.02 -5.39 5.44
N TYR A 67 -0.79 -4.66 4.34
CA TYR A 67 -1.85 -4.03 3.57
C TYR A 67 -2.36 -4.97 2.47
N ASP A 68 -3.57 -4.73 1.99
CA ASP A 68 -4.16 -5.55 0.93
C ASP A 68 -3.57 -5.20 -0.44
N TYR A 69 -3.15 -6.24 -1.17
CA TYR A 69 -2.61 -6.10 -2.52
C TYR A 69 -3.58 -5.36 -3.46
N GLY A 70 -3.02 -4.57 -4.37
CA GLY A 70 -3.76 -3.71 -5.29
C GLY A 70 -4.20 -2.37 -4.70
N TRP A 71 -4.07 -2.16 -3.38
CA TRP A 71 -4.35 -0.86 -2.75
C TRP A 71 -3.15 0.07 -2.75
N CYS A 72 -3.42 1.38 -2.73
CA CYS A 72 -2.38 2.43 -2.65
C CYS A 72 -1.46 2.25 -1.43
N THR A 73 -2.02 1.81 -0.31
CA THR A 73 -1.32 1.49 0.94
C THR A 73 -0.35 0.32 0.77
N TRP A 74 -0.77 -0.75 0.09
CA TRP A 74 0.11 -1.89 -0.20
C TRP A 74 1.25 -1.52 -1.14
N HIS A 75 0.96 -0.76 -2.20
CA HIS A 75 1.99 -0.31 -3.13
C HIS A 75 3.04 0.56 -2.42
N ALA A 76 2.60 1.57 -1.66
CA ALA A 76 3.50 2.46 -0.93
C ALA A 76 4.34 1.71 0.12
N ALA A 77 3.75 0.78 0.87
CA ALA A 77 4.47 -0.04 1.85
C ALA A 77 5.54 -0.93 1.19
N ASN A 78 5.25 -1.55 0.05
CA ASN A 78 6.24 -2.33 -0.70
C ASN A 78 7.39 -1.49 -1.23
N ARG A 79 7.10 -0.33 -1.84
CA ARG A 79 8.17 0.57 -2.32
C ARG A 79 9.05 1.05 -1.18
N ARG A 80 8.47 1.39 -0.03
CA ARG A 80 9.18 1.73 1.21
C ARG A 80 10.08 0.59 1.71
N ASN A 81 9.61 -0.66 1.66
CA ASN A 81 10.42 -1.83 1.99
C ASN A 81 11.59 -2.03 1.00
N GLN A 82 11.34 -1.87 -0.31
CA GLN A 82 12.35 -2.05 -1.37
C GLN A 82 13.52 -1.06 -1.26
N VAL A 83 13.28 0.14 -0.72
CA VAL A 83 14.34 1.15 -0.47
C VAL A 83 14.90 1.11 0.95
N GLY A 84 14.63 0.04 1.72
CA GLY A 84 15.17 -0.15 3.07
C GLY A 84 14.60 0.83 4.11
N ARG A 85 13.43 1.40 3.86
CA ARG A 85 12.76 2.36 4.75
C ARG A 85 11.34 1.88 5.06
N PRO A 86 11.16 0.74 5.76
CA PRO A 86 9.84 0.21 6.04
C PRO A 86 8.95 1.22 6.79
N ILE A 87 7.64 1.00 6.70
CA ILE A 87 6.62 1.67 7.51
C ILE A 87 5.84 0.62 8.29
N PRO A 88 5.17 0.98 9.40
CA PRO A 88 4.35 0.02 10.13
C PRO A 88 3.30 -0.64 9.21
N SER A 89 3.04 -1.91 9.41
CA SER A 89 2.08 -2.70 8.63
C SER A 89 0.63 -2.53 9.11
N ASN A 90 0.43 -1.79 10.20
CA ASN A 90 -0.84 -1.61 10.89
C ASN A 90 -1.34 -0.15 10.90
N MET A 91 -0.99 0.66 9.90
CA MET A 91 -1.43 2.07 9.86
C MET A 91 -2.85 2.28 9.32
N GLY A 92 -3.51 1.21 8.84
CA GLY A 92 -4.88 1.26 8.32
C GLY A 92 -4.98 1.87 6.93
N ASN A 93 -6.07 2.57 6.67
CA ASN A 93 -6.36 3.18 5.38
C ASN A 93 -5.50 4.41 5.11
N ALA A 94 -5.40 4.83 3.85
CA ALA A 94 -4.57 5.99 3.48
C ALA A 94 -4.88 7.24 4.33
N ILE A 95 -6.16 7.52 4.61
CA ILE A 95 -6.62 8.64 5.46
C ILE A 95 -6.02 8.69 6.87
N THR A 96 -5.63 7.53 7.44
CA THR A 96 -5.07 7.47 8.79
C THR A 96 -3.54 7.61 8.81
N TRP A 97 -2.87 7.44 7.68
CA TRP A 97 -1.41 7.29 7.64
C TRP A 97 -0.65 8.49 8.19
N LEU A 98 -1.06 9.72 7.89
CA LEU A 98 -0.37 10.91 8.42
C LEU A 98 -0.46 10.98 9.95
N GLY A 99 -1.64 10.70 10.51
CA GLY A 99 -1.86 10.69 11.95
C GLY A 99 -1.08 9.57 12.64
N VAL A 100 -1.13 8.36 12.08
CA VAL A 100 -0.44 7.19 12.63
C VAL A 100 1.08 7.31 12.47
N ALA A 101 1.58 7.91 11.38
CA ALA A 101 3.00 8.16 11.20
C ALA A 101 3.55 9.06 12.31
N ARG A 102 2.80 10.10 12.70
CA ARG A 102 3.15 10.98 13.81
C ARG A 102 3.17 10.23 15.14
N SER A 103 2.16 9.41 15.42
CA SER A 103 2.13 8.61 16.67
C SER A 103 3.19 7.52 16.71
N ALA A 104 3.61 6.99 15.56
CA ALA A 104 4.72 6.06 15.42
C ALA A 104 6.11 6.73 15.48
N GLY A 105 6.20 8.06 15.60
CA GLY A 105 7.46 8.80 15.62
C GLY A 105 8.18 8.87 14.27
N LEU A 106 7.48 8.61 13.16
CA LEU A 106 8.05 8.75 11.83
C LEU A 106 8.22 10.23 11.47
N PRO A 107 9.30 10.61 10.74
CA PRO A 107 9.44 11.96 10.22
C PRO A 107 8.28 12.31 9.30
N THR A 108 7.56 13.40 9.61
CA THR A 108 6.49 13.94 8.77
C THR A 108 6.75 15.41 8.47
N GLY A 109 6.25 15.91 7.35
CA GLY A 109 6.45 17.29 6.91
C GLY A 109 5.74 17.55 5.58
N SER A 110 5.79 18.80 5.13
CA SER A 110 5.18 19.25 3.86
C SER A 110 6.17 19.30 2.69
N GLU A 111 7.47 19.20 2.96
CA GLU A 111 8.51 19.19 1.94
C GLU A 111 8.56 17.83 1.21
N PRO A 112 8.47 17.79 -0.13
CA PRO A 112 8.67 16.57 -0.88
C PRO A 112 10.10 16.03 -0.64
N ARG A 113 10.19 14.75 -0.31
CA ARG A 113 11.48 14.07 -0.11
C ARG A 113 11.46 12.75 -0.86
N LYS A 114 12.57 12.44 -1.53
CA LYS A 114 12.78 11.14 -2.18
C LYS A 114 12.54 10.02 -1.16
N TRP A 115 11.79 9.01 -1.58
CA TRP A 115 11.36 7.86 -0.77
C TRP A 115 10.40 8.15 0.39
N ALA A 116 9.86 9.37 0.47
CA ALA A 116 8.75 9.66 1.36
C ALA A 116 7.44 9.03 0.83
N VAL A 117 6.41 9.10 1.66
CA VAL A 117 5.03 8.81 1.25
C VAL A 117 4.26 10.12 1.25
N LEU A 118 3.68 10.46 0.10
CA LEU A 118 2.72 11.55 -0.01
C LEU A 118 1.37 11.06 0.48
N TYR A 119 0.70 11.95 1.20
CA TYR A 119 -0.64 11.74 1.74
C TYR A 119 -1.57 12.78 1.13
N HIS A 120 -2.72 12.34 0.61
CA HIS A 120 -3.70 13.24 0.01
C HIS A 120 -5.12 12.95 0.52
N LEU A 121 -5.79 14.00 1.00
CA LEU A 121 -7.14 13.95 1.57
C LEU A 121 -8.25 13.95 0.50
N ASP A 122 -8.06 14.66 -0.61
CA ASP A 122 -9.15 15.11 -1.49
C ASP A 122 -9.26 14.41 -2.85
N ILE A 123 -8.87 13.14 -2.97
CA ILE A 123 -9.12 12.32 -4.18
C ILE A 123 -10.34 11.38 -4.04
N GLY A 124 -11.10 11.49 -2.93
CA GLY A 124 -12.31 10.72 -2.63
C GLY A 124 -12.08 9.40 -1.88
N GLY A 125 -13.10 8.94 -1.13
CA GLY A 125 -13.07 7.66 -0.41
C GLY A 125 -12.26 7.65 0.89
N LEU A 126 -11.40 6.64 1.07
CA LEU A 126 -10.60 6.39 2.29
C LEU A 126 -9.19 7.00 2.22
N GLY A 127 -9.05 8.09 1.45
CA GLY A 127 -7.81 8.81 1.17
C GLY A 127 -6.93 8.12 0.12
N HIS A 128 -5.82 8.76 -0.22
CA HIS A 128 -4.80 8.18 -1.10
C HIS A 128 -3.39 8.42 -0.56
N VAL A 129 -2.50 7.46 -0.78
CA VAL A 129 -1.07 7.58 -0.52
C VAL A 129 -0.27 7.19 -1.76
N ALA A 130 0.83 7.89 -1.99
CA ALA A 130 1.74 7.61 -3.10
C ALA A 130 3.19 7.61 -2.61
N PHE A 131 4.04 6.79 -3.24
CA PHE A 131 5.47 6.76 -2.93
C PHE A 131 6.19 7.80 -3.79
N VAL A 132 7.11 8.57 -3.17
CA VAL A 132 7.94 9.55 -3.89
C VAL A 132 9.14 8.85 -4.49
N GLU A 133 9.10 8.55 -5.78
CA GLU A 133 10.22 7.95 -6.50
C GLU A 133 11.43 8.89 -6.58
N ASP A 134 11.18 10.16 -6.90
CA ASP A 134 12.21 11.20 -6.94
C ASP A 134 11.64 12.60 -6.69
N VAL A 135 12.52 13.55 -6.40
CA VAL A 135 12.18 14.98 -6.28
C VAL A 135 13.06 15.76 -7.25
N MET A 136 12.44 16.26 -8.31
CA MET A 136 13.15 17.08 -9.30
C MET A 136 13.33 18.50 -8.74
N MET A 137 14.55 19.03 -8.79
CA MET A 137 14.79 20.45 -8.55
C MET A 137 14.29 21.24 -9.76
N THR A 138 13.30 22.11 -9.58
CA THR A 138 12.97 23.13 -10.56
C THR A 138 14.00 24.25 -10.50
N ALA A 139 15.19 24.03 -11.07
CA ALA A 139 16.06 25.14 -11.46
C ALA A 139 15.45 25.81 -12.71
N ARG A 140 14.59 26.80 -12.49
CA ARG A 140 14.29 27.81 -13.52
C ARG A 140 15.58 28.59 -13.79
N SER A 141 16.34 28.18 -14.79
CA SER A 141 17.31 29.04 -15.47
C SER A 141 17.52 28.50 -16.89
N TRP A 142 16.54 28.78 -17.74
CA TRP A 142 16.77 28.86 -19.16
C TRP A 142 16.61 30.33 -19.53
N TYR A 143 17.73 31.06 -19.62
CA TYR A 143 17.79 32.19 -20.52
C TYR A 143 18.02 31.56 -21.90
N LEU A 144 17.00 31.64 -22.76
CA LEU A 144 17.18 31.47 -24.19
C LEU A 144 17.29 32.88 -24.77
N ILE A 145 18.27 33.06 -25.66
CA ILE A 145 18.55 34.27 -26.46
C ILE A 145 17.31 34.88 -27.10
#